data_AF-A0A4U0GG32-F1
#
_entry.id   AF-A0A4U0GG32-F1
#
_cell.length_a   1.000
_cell.length_b   1.000
_cell.length_c   1.000
_cell.angle_alpha   90.00
_cell.angle_beta   90.00
_cell.angle_gamma   90.00
#
_symmetry.space_group_name_H-M   'P 1'
#
loop_
_entity.id
_entity.type
_entity.pdbx_description
1 polymer ?
#
loop_
_entity_poly.entity_id
_entity_poly.type
_entity_poly.pdbx_seq_one_letter_code
_entity_poly.pdbx_strand_id
1 'polypeptide(L)'
;MAYALPTKDTYAEWHGCSHPDYRPNARQWLVIDAVALAQQTGLHYTDDVVACAAKALNFDLALQTRDSHVEHGAFGMEVYYACNYLNAQRNHRRLVENHEELKPQVGDQLGSLVFNNDFKRNTGCVITAIDALKITLRLHRGKLAFETTTDATGIRYAIDRAYEKRLRQEGWQDFIGARRALTAKATKLGCKVIPSTPVPPPGATEKQRDLFCG
;
A
#
# COMPACT_ATOMS: atom_id res chain seq x y z
N MET A 1 8.93 -5.14 -31.15
CA MET A 1 10.18 -4.35 -31.08
C MET A 1 11.26 -5.23 -30.47
N ALA A 2 12.49 -5.18 -30.99
CA ALA A 2 13.63 -5.84 -30.34
C ALA A 2 14.10 -5.00 -29.14
N TYR A 3 14.49 -5.65 -28.04
CA TYR A 3 15.04 -4.96 -26.88
C TYR A 3 16.43 -4.40 -27.20
N ALA A 4 16.72 -3.22 -26.67
CA ALA A 4 18.04 -2.60 -26.69
C ALA A 4 18.32 -1.98 -25.31
N LEU A 5 19.60 -1.86 -24.95
CA LEU A 5 20.00 -1.16 -23.73
C LEU A 5 19.57 0.31 -23.77
N PRO A 6 19.31 0.92 -22.60
CA PRO A 6 19.06 2.35 -22.52
C PRO A 6 20.26 3.12 -23.08
N THR A 7 19.99 4.16 -23.87
CA THR A 7 21.01 5.06 -24.41
C THR A 7 21.37 6.19 -23.43
N LYS A 8 20.56 6.35 -22.38
CA LYS A 8 20.73 7.29 -21.28
C LYS A 8 20.96 6.54 -19.98
N ASP A 9 21.19 7.29 -18.90
CA ASP A 9 21.28 6.75 -17.55
C ASP A 9 20.02 5.96 -17.16
N THR A 10 20.22 4.66 -16.87
CA THR A 10 19.16 3.74 -16.42
C THR A 10 18.44 4.27 -15.18
N TYR A 11 19.16 4.87 -14.22
CA TYR A 11 18.54 5.40 -13.01
C TYR A 11 17.53 6.49 -13.34
N ALA A 12 17.93 7.46 -14.17
CA ALA A 12 17.07 8.57 -14.57
C ALA A 12 15.80 8.10 -15.29
N GLU A 13 15.88 7.09 -16.15
CA GLU A 13 14.71 6.57 -16.86
C GLU A 13 13.73 5.81 -15.95
N TRP A 14 14.20 5.19 -14.88
CA TRP A 14 13.39 4.43 -13.92
C TRP A 14 13.08 5.19 -12.63
N HIS A 15 13.49 6.45 -12.54
CA HIS A 15 13.27 7.25 -11.36
C HIS A 15 11.76 7.35 -11.06
N GLY A 16 11.38 7.04 -9.82
CA GLY A 16 9.98 7.01 -9.41
C GLY A 16 9.20 5.78 -9.87
N CYS A 17 9.84 4.70 -10.33
CA CYS A 17 9.15 3.47 -10.76
C CYS A 17 8.23 2.82 -9.71
N SER A 18 8.37 3.16 -8.43
CA SER A 18 7.46 2.71 -7.38
C SER A 18 6.23 3.62 -7.19
N HIS A 19 6.15 4.75 -7.88
CA HIS A 19 5.02 5.68 -7.77
C HIS A 19 3.82 5.20 -8.62
N PRO A 20 2.57 5.34 -8.15
CA PRO A 20 1.38 4.93 -8.91
C PRO A 20 1.25 5.60 -10.28
N ASP A 21 1.72 6.85 -10.39
CA ASP A 21 1.67 7.62 -11.63
C ASP A 21 2.86 7.38 -12.57
N TYR A 22 3.78 6.48 -12.23
CA TYR A 22 4.85 6.11 -13.13
C TYR A 22 4.29 5.51 -14.42
N ARG A 23 4.86 5.89 -15.57
CA ARG A 23 4.45 5.41 -16.89
C ARG A 23 5.67 4.81 -17.58
N PRO A 24 5.81 3.47 -17.58
CA PRO A 24 6.90 2.82 -18.30
C PRO A 24 6.81 3.13 -19.79
N ASN A 25 7.97 3.39 -20.41
CA ASN A 25 8.05 3.53 -21.85
C ASN A 25 7.99 2.16 -22.55
N ALA A 26 7.90 2.15 -23.88
CA ALA A 26 7.76 0.91 -24.67
C ALA A 26 8.90 -0.10 -24.43
N ARG A 27 10.13 0.37 -24.21
CA ARG A 27 11.30 -0.47 -23.94
C ARG A 27 11.24 -1.08 -22.54
N GLN A 28 10.85 -0.29 -21.54
CA GLN A 28 10.69 -0.74 -20.17
C GLN A 28 9.55 -1.77 -20.04
N TRP A 29 8.48 -1.63 -20.82
CA TRP A 29 7.42 -2.65 -20.87
C TRP A 29 7.93 -4.03 -21.31
N LEU A 30 8.86 -4.09 -22.27
CA LEU A 30 9.49 -5.37 -22.65
C LEU A 30 10.19 -6.03 -21.46
N VAL A 31 10.93 -5.25 -20.67
CA VAL A 31 11.62 -5.76 -19.46
C VAL A 31 10.62 -6.16 -18.39
N ILE A 32 9.58 -5.36 -18.16
CA ILE A 32 8.52 -5.65 -17.19
C ILE A 32 7.82 -6.98 -17.53
N ASP A 33 7.48 -7.20 -18.80
CA ASP A 33 6.83 -8.43 -19.24
C ASP A 33 7.75 -9.65 -19.06
N ALA A 34 9.03 -9.51 -19.38
CA ALA A 34 10.02 -10.56 -19.19
C ALA A 34 10.22 -10.92 -17.70
N VAL A 35 10.29 -9.91 -16.83
CA VAL A 35 10.38 -10.12 -15.37
C VAL A 35 9.08 -10.71 -14.81
N ALA A 36 7.92 -10.27 -15.28
CA ALA A 36 6.64 -10.82 -14.86
C ALA A 36 6.54 -12.31 -15.23
N LEU A 37 7.01 -12.71 -16.41
CA LEU A 37 7.11 -14.11 -16.81
C LEU A 37 8.05 -14.90 -15.89
N ALA A 38 9.24 -14.38 -15.61
CA ALA A 38 10.20 -15.02 -14.70
C ALA A 38 9.58 -15.27 -13.30
N GLN A 39 8.90 -14.26 -12.74
CA GLN A 39 8.24 -14.38 -11.44
C GLN A 39 7.04 -15.35 -11.46
N GLN A 40 6.33 -15.48 -12.58
CA GLN A 40 5.27 -16.48 -12.74
C GLN A 40 5.82 -17.92 -12.71
N THR A 41 7.07 -18.12 -13.14
CA THR A 41 7.76 -19.42 -13.04
C THR A 41 8.39 -19.69 -11.67
N GLY A 42 8.18 -18.81 -10.68
CA GLY A 42 8.68 -18.98 -9.32
C GLY A 42 10.13 -18.51 -9.11
N LEU A 43 10.72 -17.79 -10.07
CA LEU A 43 12.05 -17.21 -9.92
C LEU A 43 12.00 -15.94 -9.07
N HIS A 44 12.83 -15.89 -8.04
CA HIS A 44 12.88 -14.79 -7.07
C HIS A 44 14.28 -14.24 -6.81
N TYR A 45 15.33 -14.98 -7.15
CA TYR A 45 16.71 -14.51 -7.03
C TYR A 45 17.11 -13.68 -8.26
N THR A 46 17.88 -12.63 -8.01
CA THR A 46 18.26 -11.64 -9.02
C THR A 46 18.91 -12.30 -10.24
N ASP A 47 19.86 -13.21 -10.04
CA ASP A 47 20.57 -13.89 -11.14
C ASP A 47 19.64 -14.70 -12.03
N ASP A 48 18.73 -15.47 -11.43
CA ASP A 48 17.78 -16.29 -12.15
C ASP A 48 16.80 -15.44 -12.95
N VAL A 49 16.31 -14.35 -12.35
CA VAL A 49 15.39 -13.41 -13.01
C VAL A 49 16.08 -12.68 -14.16
N VAL A 50 17.32 -12.24 -13.97
CA VAL A 50 18.13 -11.58 -15.02
C VAL A 50 18.39 -12.55 -16.18
N ALA A 51 18.83 -13.78 -15.90
CA ALA A 51 19.09 -14.78 -16.92
C ALA A 51 17.81 -15.15 -17.71
N CYS A 52 16.69 -15.32 -16.99
CA CYS A 52 15.40 -15.59 -17.61
C CYS A 52 14.93 -14.42 -18.48
N ALA A 53 15.02 -13.19 -17.98
CA ALA A 53 14.62 -11.99 -18.71
C ALA A 53 15.49 -11.75 -19.95
N ALA A 54 16.81 -11.95 -19.84
CA ALA A 54 17.72 -11.85 -20.98
C ALA A 54 17.35 -12.84 -22.08
N LYS A 55 17.09 -14.10 -21.71
CA LYS A 55 16.63 -15.14 -22.65
C LYS A 55 15.30 -14.77 -23.30
N ALA A 56 14.32 -14.29 -22.53
CA ALA A 56 13.02 -13.89 -23.06
C ALA A 56 13.12 -12.72 -24.06
N LEU A 57 14.09 -11.82 -23.85
CA LEU A 57 14.33 -10.66 -24.71
C LEU A 57 15.33 -10.92 -25.86
N ASN A 58 15.86 -12.14 -25.97
CA ASN A 58 16.99 -12.47 -26.84
C ASN A 58 18.18 -11.49 -26.67
N PHE A 59 18.41 -11.06 -25.43
CA PHE A 59 19.50 -10.16 -25.08
C PHE A 59 20.74 -10.96 -24.70
N ASP A 60 21.85 -10.67 -25.37
CA ASP A 60 23.15 -11.24 -25.02
C ASP A 60 23.75 -10.48 -23.83
N LEU A 61 23.85 -11.15 -22.69
CA LEU A 61 24.44 -10.59 -21.46
C LEU A 61 25.90 -10.17 -21.65
N ALA A 62 26.62 -10.71 -22.64
CA ALA A 62 27.98 -10.27 -22.95
C ALA A 62 28.04 -8.84 -23.51
N LEU A 63 26.92 -8.28 -23.98
CA LEU A 63 26.82 -6.89 -24.46
C LEU A 63 26.75 -5.86 -23.32
N GLN A 64 26.77 -6.30 -22.06
CA GLN A 64 26.88 -5.39 -20.93
C GLN A 64 28.25 -4.69 -20.96
N THR A 65 28.23 -3.35 -21.06
CA THR A 65 29.44 -2.55 -20.91
C THR A 65 29.99 -2.68 -19.50
N ARG A 66 31.27 -3.05 -19.38
CA ARG A 66 31.99 -3.31 -18.11
C ARG A 66 32.18 -2.08 -17.19
N ASP A 67 31.73 -0.89 -17.57
CA ASP A 67 31.90 0.34 -16.80
C ASP A 67 30.91 0.54 -15.65
N SER A 68 30.01 -0.40 -15.41
CA SER A 68 29.10 -0.35 -14.27
C SER A 68 29.72 -1.03 -13.06
N HIS A 69 29.91 -0.30 -11.97
CA HIS A 69 30.20 -0.83 -10.61
C HIS A 69 29.05 -1.69 -10.03
N VAL A 70 28.16 -2.19 -10.87
CA VAL A 70 26.89 -2.82 -10.50
C VAL A 70 26.80 -4.17 -11.19
N GLU A 71 26.42 -5.18 -10.42
CA GLU A 71 26.19 -6.55 -10.88
C GLU A 71 25.15 -6.58 -12.02
N HIS A 72 25.47 -7.27 -13.12
CA HIS A 72 24.69 -7.32 -14.37
C HIS A 72 24.48 -5.97 -15.11
N GLY A 73 25.22 -4.93 -14.72
CA GLY A 73 25.25 -3.62 -15.37
C GLY A 73 23.89 -2.99 -15.69
N ALA A 74 23.80 -2.27 -16.81
CA ALA A 74 22.60 -1.52 -17.17
C ALA A 74 21.36 -2.43 -17.33
N PHE A 75 21.53 -3.65 -17.88
CA PHE A 75 20.44 -4.61 -18.02
C PHE A 75 19.96 -5.14 -16.66
N GLY A 76 20.89 -5.45 -15.76
CA GLY A 76 20.58 -5.83 -14.37
C GLY A 76 19.77 -4.77 -13.65
N MET A 77 20.15 -3.50 -13.82
CA MET A 77 19.41 -2.38 -13.24
C MET A 77 18.00 -2.23 -13.82
N GLU A 78 17.83 -2.43 -15.13
CA GLU A 78 16.50 -2.48 -15.75
C GLU A 78 15.62 -3.57 -15.13
N VAL A 79 16.17 -4.77 -14.94
CA VAL A 79 15.47 -5.89 -14.29
C VAL A 79 15.14 -5.57 -12.84
N TYR A 80 16.08 -5.01 -12.09
CA TYR A 80 15.90 -4.57 -10.71
C TYR A 80 14.75 -3.55 -10.58
N TYR A 81 14.72 -2.53 -11.43
CA TYR A 81 13.65 -1.53 -11.41
C TYR A 81 12.31 -2.08 -11.88
N ALA A 82 12.28 -2.99 -12.86
CA ALA A 82 11.08 -3.70 -13.25
C ALA A 82 10.50 -4.53 -12.09
N CYS A 83 11.35 -5.21 -11.31
CA CYS A 83 10.94 -5.89 -10.08
C CYS A 83 10.32 -4.93 -9.06
N ASN A 84 10.97 -3.78 -8.81
CA ASN A 84 10.45 -2.76 -7.90
C ASN A 84 9.11 -2.19 -8.36
N TYR A 85 8.95 -1.92 -9.66
CA TYR A 85 7.70 -1.49 -10.27
C TYR A 85 6.58 -2.52 -10.05
N LEU A 86 6.81 -3.79 -10.39
CA LEU A 86 5.81 -4.85 -10.22
C LEU A 86 5.41 -5.03 -8.75
N ASN A 87 6.38 -4.98 -7.84
CA ASN A 87 6.12 -5.06 -6.40
C ASN A 87 5.32 -3.86 -5.90
N ALA A 88 5.65 -2.65 -6.34
CA ALA A 88 4.90 -1.45 -6.01
C ALA A 88 3.45 -1.52 -6.51
N GLN A 89 3.23 -1.98 -7.74
CA GLN A 89 1.88 -2.14 -8.30
C GLN A 89 1.06 -3.19 -7.53
N ARG A 90 1.66 -4.32 -7.15
CA ARG A 90 1.00 -5.34 -6.31
C ARG A 90 0.65 -4.77 -4.93
N ASN A 91 1.57 -4.04 -4.31
CA ASN A 91 1.35 -3.43 -3.01
C ASN A 91 0.25 -2.36 -3.07
N HIS A 92 0.25 -1.52 -4.09
CA HIS A 92 -0.79 -0.52 -4.31
C HIS A 92 -2.16 -1.18 -4.52
N ARG A 93 -2.24 -2.23 -5.35
CA ARG A 93 -3.47 -3.00 -5.54
C ARG A 93 -4.00 -3.56 -4.21
N ARG A 94 -3.13 -4.19 -3.40
CA ARG A 94 -3.50 -4.69 -2.07
C ARG A 94 -3.98 -3.59 -1.12
N LEU A 95 -3.36 -2.41 -1.18
CA LEU A 95 -3.78 -1.25 -0.38
C LEU A 95 -5.19 -0.81 -0.77
N VAL A 96 -5.48 -0.70 -2.07
CA VAL A 96 -6.80 -0.35 -2.60
C VAL A 96 -7.83 -1.41 -2.23
N GLU A 97 -7.54 -2.70 -2.47
CA GLU A 97 -8.43 -3.81 -2.10
C GLU A 97 -8.76 -3.81 -0.60
N ASN A 98 -7.76 -3.68 0.27
CA ASN A 98 -7.98 -3.63 1.72
C ASN A 98 -8.76 -2.37 2.13
N HIS A 99 -8.54 -1.24 1.46
CA HIS A 99 -9.27 0.00 1.72
C HIS A 99 -10.75 -0.13 1.31
N GLU A 100 -11.01 -0.74 0.15
CA GLU A 100 -12.36 -1.05 -0.34
C GLU A 100 -13.09 -2.10 0.52
N GLU A 101 -12.36 -3.06 1.09
CA GLU A 101 -12.91 -4.02 2.04
C GLU A 101 -13.30 -3.37 3.37
N LEU A 102 -12.40 -2.52 3.90
CA LEU A 102 -12.60 -1.85 5.18
C LEU A 102 -13.69 -0.78 5.10
N LYS A 103 -13.78 -0.06 3.97
CA LYS A 103 -14.62 1.13 3.78
C LYS A 103 -14.55 2.06 4.99
N PRO A 104 -13.35 2.56 5.36
CA PRO A 104 -13.16 3.30 6.60
C PRO A 104 -14.05 4.55 6.62
N GLN A 105 -14.62 4.85 7.79
CA GLN A 105 -15.40 6.06 8.04
C GLN A 105 -14.84 6.77 9.28
N VAL A 106 -14.89 8.10 9.27
CA VAL A 106 -14.47 8.90 10.43
C VAL A 106 -15.41 8.62 11.60
N GLY A 107 -14.83 8.28 12.75
CA GLY A 107 -15.57 7.87 13.96
C GLY A 107 -15.64 6.36 14.17
N ASP A 108 -15.18 5.54 13.21
CA ASP A 108 -15.19 4.09 13.36
C ASP A 108 -14.33 3.59 14.50
N GLN A 109 -14.88 2.68 15.29
CA GLN A 109 -14.15 1.98 16.33
C GLN A 109 -13.55 0.68 15.80
N LEU A 110 -12.22 0.59 15.81
CA LEU A 110 -11.46 -0.58 15.39
C LEU A 110 -11.12 -1.49 16.58
N GLY A 111 -11.33 -1.06 17.82
CA GLY A 111 -11.08 -1.87 19.02
C GLY A 111 -9.60 -1.94 19.40
N SER A 112 -9.09 -3.16 19.64
CA SER A 112 -7.68 -3.39 20.00
C SER A 112 -6.84 -3.73 18.77
N LEU A 113 -5.68 -3.08 18.64
CA LEU A 113 -4.74 -3.23 17.52
C LEU A 113 -3.32 -3.46 18.05
N VAL A 114 -2.53 -4.29 17.36
CA VAL A 114 -1.10 -4.49 17.64
C VAL A 114 -0.30 -4.21 16.37
N PHE A 115 0.33 -3.04 16.28
CA PHE A 115 1.16 -2.70 15.11
C PHE A 115 2.47 -3.49 15.12
N ASN A 116 2.88 -3.96 13.94
CA ASN A 116 4.10 -4.76 13.76
C ASN A 116 5.40 -3.99 14.02
N ASN A 117 5.39 -2.65 13.99
CA ASN A 117 6.60 -1.87 14.23
C ASN A 117 7.04 -1.89 15.70
N ASP A 118 6.06 -1.81 16.61
CA ASP A 118 6.32 -1.68 18.05
C ASP A 118 5.96 -2.93 18.85
N PHE A 119 5.19 -3.86 18.27
CA PHE A 119 4.57 -5.03 18.93
C PHE A 119 3.75 -4.71 20.19
N LYS A 120 3.48 -3.43 20.44
CA LYS A 120 2.74 -2.91 21.59
C LYS A 120 1.24 -2.95 21.32
N ARG A 121 0.49 -3.34 22.35
CA ARG A 121 -0.97 -3.31 22.34
C ARG A 121 -1.47 -1.87 22.42
N ASN A 122 -2.36 -1.53 21.50
CA ASN A 122 -3.13 -0.30 21.56
C ASN A 122 -4.62 -0.65 21.66
N THR A 123 -5.36 0.17 22.41
CA THR A 123 -6.77 -0.03 22.73
C THR A 123 -7.59 1.21 22.38
N GLY A 124 -8.90 1.05 22.20
CA GLY A 124 -9.80 2.17 21.91
C GLY A 124 -9.42 2.88 20.61
N CYS A 125 -9.03 2.12 19.59
CA CYS A 125 -8.58 2.69 18.32
C CYS A 125 -9.78 3.24 17.55
N VAL A 126 -9.74 4.53 17.21
CA VAL A 126 -10.80 5.24 16.48
C VAL A 126 -10.21 5.93 15.25
N ILE A 127 -10.91 5.88 14.12
CA ILE A 127 -10.53 6.63 12.91
C ILE A 127 -10.89 8.10 13.09
N THR A 128 -9.91 9.00 13.00
CA THR A 128 -10.12 10.46 13.16
C THR A 128 -10.10 11.22 11.85
N ALA A 129 -9.30 10.78 10.88
CA ALA A 129 -9.22 11.39 9.55
C ALA A 129 -8.88 10.35 8.49
N ILE A 130 -9.29 10.62 7.26
CA ILE A 130 -9.03 9.78 6.09
C ILE A 130 -8.56 10.70 4.96
N ASP A 131 -7.37 10.45 4.42
CA ASP A 131 -6.78 11.15 3.29
C ASP A 131 -6.41 10.14 2.20
N ALA A 132 -7.31 9.99 1.23
CA ALA A 132 -7.28 8.94 0.21
C ALA A 132 -7.09 7.54 0.83
N LEU A 133 -5.90 6.94 0.71
CA LEU A 133 -5.58 5.63 1.26
C LEU A 133 -5.00 5.65 2.68
N LYS A 134 -4.59 6.84 3.16
CA LYS A 134 -4.04 7.04 4.49
C LYS A 134 -5.17 7.26 5.49
N ILE A 135 -5.05 6.63 6.63
CA ILE A 135 -6.02 6.63 7.72
C ILE A 135 -5.32 7.08 8.99
N THR A 136 -5.78 8.19 9.55
CA THR A 136 -5.32 8.67 10.85
C THR A 136 -6.16 8.04 11.94
N LEU A 137 -5.47 7.44 12.91
CA LEU A 137 -6.07 6.76 14.03
C LEU A 137 -5.68 7.44 15.33
N ARG A 138 -6.65 7.60 16.22
CA ARG A 138 -6.42 7.91 17.63
C ARG A 138 -6.52 6.64 18.43
N LEU A 139 -5.51 6.39 19.26
CA LEU A 139 -5.42 5.18 20.06
C LEU A 139 -4.81 5.42 21.43
N HIS A 140 -5.07 4.48 22.33
CA HIS A 140 -4.57 4.50 23.69
C HIS A 140 -3.52 3.40 23.91
N ARG A 141 -2.44 3.77 24.57
CA ARG A 141 -1.43 2.86 25.13
C ARG A 141 -1.37 3.10 26.63
N GLY A 142 -2.10 2.27 27.37
CA GLY A 142 -2.35 2.51 28.80
C GLY A 142 -3.09 3.83 28.99
N LYS A 143 -2.50 4.74 29.76
CA LYS A 143 -3.09 6.08 30.04
C LYS A 143 -2.81 7.11 28.95
N LEU A 144 -1.89 6.84 28.03
CA LEU A 144 -1.48 7.79 27.00
C LEU A 144 -2.33 7.62 25.74
N ALA A 145 -2.87 8.72 25.22
CA ALA A 145 -3.47 8.77 23.90
C ALA A 145 -2.44 9.31 22.90
N PHE A 146 -2.37 8.73 21.71
CA PHE A 146 -1.55 9.26 20.62
C PHE A 146 -2.24 9.03 19.26
N GLU A 147 -1.80 9.82 18.30
CA GLU A 147 -2.27 9.74 16.91
C GLU A 147 -1.19 9.13 16.04
N THR A 148 -1.61 8.28 15.11
CA THR A 148 -0.71 7.67 14.13
C THR A 148 -1.41 7.61 12.78
N THR A 149 -0.62 7.67 11.71
CA THR A 149 -1.12 7.52 10.34
C THR A 149 -0.73 6.15 9.83
N THR A 150 -1.69 5.42 9.29
CA THR A 150 -1.49 4.08 8.74
C THR A 150 -2.40 3.85 7.54
N ASP A 151 -2.18 2.78 6.80
CA ASP A 151 -3.03 2.40 5.67
C ASP A 151 -3.92 1.21 6.07
N ALA A 152 -4.93 0.91 5.25
CA ALA A 152 -5.85 -0.21 5.49
C ALA A 152 -5.14 -1.56 5.65
N THR A 153 -4.05 -1.79 4.90
CA THR A 153 -3.20 -2.98 5.04
C THR A 153 -2.54 -3.06 6.42
N GLY A 154 -2.08 -1.93 6.96
CA GLY A 154 -1.51 -1.86 8.30
C GLY A 154 -2.53 -2.19 9.38
N ILE A 155 -3.77 -1.72 9.22
CA ILE A 155 -4.89 -2.04 10.12
C ILE A 155 -5.20 -3.54 10.06
N ARG A 156 -5.30 -4.12 8.85
CA ARG A 156 -5.53 -5.55 8.67
C ARG A 156 -4.51 -6.39 9.43
N TYR A 157 -3.22 -6.15 9.21
CA TYR A 157 -2.17 -6.85 9.93
C TYR A 157 -2.23 -6.61 11.43
N ALA A 158 -2.59 -5.40 11.87
CA ALA A 158 -2.69 -5.10 13.29
C ALA A 158 -3.87 -5.81 13.99
N ILE A 159 -4.97 -6.08 13.25
CA ILE A 159 -6.11 -6.88 13.72
C ILE A 159 -5.72 -8.35 13.80
N ASP A 160 -5.18 -8.91 12.72
CA ASP A 160 -4.77 -10.32 12.68
C ASP A 160 -3.72 -10.62 13.76
N ARG A 161 -2.78 -9.70 13.97
CA ARG A 161 -1.78 -9.82 15.04
C ARG A 161 -2.38 -9.75 16.44
N ALA A 162 -3.39 -8.91 16.65
CA ALA A 162 -4.09 -8.84 17.93
C ALA A 162 -4.88 -10.14 18.20
N TYR A 163 -5.45 -10.74 17.16
CA TYR A 163 -6.12 -12.04 17.22
C TYR A 163 -5.15 -13.18 17.52
N GLU A 164 -4.02 -13.28 16.81
CA GLU A 164 -2.96 -14.28 17.08
C GLU A 164 -2.50 -14.26 18.55
N LYS A 165 -2.33 -13.05 19.11
CA LYS A 165 -1.93 -12.84 20.50
C LYS A 165 -3.08 -13.01 21.50
N ARG A 166 -4.28 -13.38 21.05
CA ARG A 166 -5.51 -13.53 21.86
C ARG A 166 -5.89 -12.24 22.62
N LEU A 167 -5.49 -11.09 22.11
CA LEU A 167 -5.83 -9.76 22.64
C LEU A 167 -7.15 -9.22 22.06
N ARG A 168 -7.69 -9.93 21.07
CA ARG A 168 -8.96 -9.70 20.38
C ARG A 168 -9.61 -11.06 20.11
N GLN A 169 -10.94 -11.10 20.09
CA GLN A 169 -11.71 -12.35 19.85
C GLN A 169 -11.91 -12.66 18.36
N GLU A 170 -11.94 -11.64 17.51
CA GLU A 170 -12.23 -11.75 16.08
C GLU A 170 -11.00 -11.43 15.23
N GLY A 171 -10.79 -12.17 14.15
CA GLY A 171 -9.77 -11.86 13.13
C GLY A 171 -10.28 -10.86 12.10
N TRP A 172 -9.47 -10.55 11.07
CA TRP A 172 -9.87 -9.62 10.01
C TRP A 172 -11.18 -10.00 9.33
N GLN A 173 -11.32 -11.27 8.93
CA GLN A 173 -12.48 -11.74 8.16
C GLN A 173 -13.78 -11.63 8.96
N ASP A 174 -13.74 -12.04 10.24
CA ASP A 174 -14.89 -11.95 11.14
C ASP A 174 -15.30 -10.50 11.39
N PHE A 175 -14.31 -9.62 11.63
CA PHE A 175 -14.54 -8.19 11.83
C PHE A 175 -15.20 -7.53 10.63
N ILE A 176 -14.68 -7.77 9.42
CA ILE A 176 -15.27 -7.25 8.18
C ILE A 176 -16.65 -7.86 7.92
N GLY A 177 -16.84 -9.15 8.21
CA GLY A 177 -18.14 -9.82 8.11
C GLY A 177 -19.19 -9.17 9.02
N ALA A 178 -18.86 -8.95 10.30
CA ALA A 178 -19.73 -8.28 11.26
C ALA A 178 -20.06 -6.84 10.81
N ARG A 179 -19.07 -6.10 10.32
CA ARG A 179 -19.23 -4.74 9.81
C ARG A 179 -20.13 -4.66 8.57
N ARG A 180 -19.99 -5.60 7.63
CA ARG A 180 -20.86 -5.71 6.45
C ARG A 180 -22.30 -6.02 6.87
N ALA A 181 -22.49 -6.92 7.84
CA ALA A 181 -23.81 -7.26 8.37
C ALA A 181 -24.50 -6.06 9.05
N LEU A 182 -23.75 -5.27 9.84
CA LEU A 182 -24.25 -4.04 10.46
C LEU A 182 -24.68 -3.00 9.42
N THR A 183 -23.87 -2.81 8.38
CA THR A 183 -24.16 -1.87 7.28
C THR A 183 -25.41 -2.29 6.50
N ALA A 184 -25.55 -3.60 6.21
CA ALA A 184 -26.72 -4.15 5.54
C ALA A 184 -27.99 -4.00 6.39
N LYS A 185 -27.89 -4.21 7.71
CA LYS A 185 -29.00 -4.01 8.66
C LYS A 185 -29.43 -2.54 8.72
N ALA A 186 -28.49 -1.60 8.77
CA ALA A 186 -28.78 -0.16 8.76
C ALA A 186 -29.49 0.27 7.47
N THR A 187 -29.07 -0.27 6.32
CA THR A 187 -29.68 -0.01 5.00
C THR A 187 -31.14 -0.50 4.94
N LYS A 188 -31.41 -1.71 5.46
CA LYS A 188 -32.78 -2.26 5.52
C LYS A 188 -33.71 -1.49 6.45
N LEU A 189 -33.18 -0.83 7.47
CA LEU A 189 -33.95 -0.05 8.43
C LEU A 189 -34.19 1.41 7.99
N GLY A 190 -33.77 1.81 6.79
CA GLY A 190 -33.97 3.17 6.27
C GLY A 190 -33.22 4.25 7.06
N CYS A 191 -32.29 3.86 7.94
CA CYS A 191 -31.54 4.79 8.77
C CYS A 191 -30.40 5.38 7.92
N LYS A 192 -30.64 6.56 7.34
CA LYS A 192 -29.60 7.34 6.66
C LYS A 192 -28.46 7.58 7.66
N VAL A 193 -27.28 7.04 7.37
CA VAL A 193 -26.04 7.40 8.08
C VAL A 193 -25.88 8.91 7.94
N ILE A 194 -26.01 9.63 9.04
CA ILE A 194 -25.76 11.07 9.10
C ILE A 194 -24.27 11.24 8.78
N PRO A 195 -23.88 11.96 7.70
CA PRO A 195 -22.48 12.24 7.47
C PRO A 195 -21.95 12.99 8.69
N SER A 196 -20.94 12.41 9.34
CA SER A 196 -20.27 13.06 10.47
C SER A 196 -19.76 14.41 9.99
N THR A 197 -20.30 15.49 10.55
CA THR A 197 -19.79 16.83 10.33
C THR A 197 -18.31 16.85 10.76
N PRO A 198 -17.41 17.43 9.95
CA PRO A 198 -16.01 17.50 10.31
C PRO A 198 -15.89 18.25 11.64
N VAL A 199 -15.32 17.57 12.65
CA VAL A 199 -14.98 18.18 13.93
C VAL A 199 -13.91 19.23 13.65
N PRO A 200 -14.17 20.52 13.89
CA PRO A 200 -13.15 21.54 13.68
C PRO A 200 -11.98 21.31 14.66
N PRO A 201 -10.73 21.52 14.21
CA PRO A 201 -9.55 21.30 15.04
C PRO A 201 -9.59 22.16 16.31
N PRO A 202 -9.04 21.66 17.44
CA PRO A 202 -9.01 22.41 18.69
C PRO A 202 -8.15 23.69 18.50
N GLY A 203 -8.79 24.86 18.47
CA GLY A 203 -8.13 26.16 18.31
C GLY A 203 -8.83 27.16 17.38
N ALA A 204 -9.92 26.80 16.70
CA ALA A 204 -10.68 27.75 15.88
C ALA A 204 -11.35 28.82 16.76
N THR A 205 -10.94 30.08 16.58
CA THR A 205 -11.53 31.23 17.26
C THR A 205 -12.93 31.54 16.72
N GLU A 206 -13.76 32.11 17.58
CA GLU A 206 -15.21 32.36 17.40
C GLU A 206 -15.58 33.16 16.14
N LYS A 207 -14.61 33.78 15.45
CA LYS A 207 -14.81 34.56 14.21
C LYS A 207 -14.85 33.76 12.90
N GLN A 208 -14.58 32.46 12.90
CA GLN A 208 -14.59 31.64 11.66
C GLN A 208 -15.85 30.79 11.47
N ARG A 209 -16.85 30.90 12.37
CA ARG A 209 -18.10 30.13 12.30
C ARG A 209 -19.14 30.71 11.34
N ASP A 210 -19.04 31.97 10.94
CA ASP A 210 -20.06 32.65 10.12
C ASP A 210 -19.85 32.52 8.60
N LEU A 211 -18.81 31.82 8.14
CA LEU A 211 -18.52 31.66 6.70
C LEU A 211 -19.04 30.36 6.07
N PHE A 212 -19.74 29.52 6.83
CA PHE A 212 -20.25 28.21 6.35
C PHE A 212 -21.78 28.10 6.27
N CYS A 213 -22.51 29.20 6.44
CA CYS A 213 -23.95 29.26 6.14
C CYS A 213 -24.27 30.48 5.27
N GLY A 214 -24.02 30.32 3.97
CA GLY A 214 -24.50 31.19 2.89
C GLY A 214 -24.84 30.32 1.68
#